data_AF-A6J1I1-F1
#
_entry.id   AF-A6J1I1-F1
#
_cell.length_a   1.000
_cell.length_b   1.000
_cell.length_c   1.000
_cell.angle_alpha   90.00
_cell.angle_beta   90.00
_cell.angle_gamma   90.00
#
_symmetry.space_group_name_H-M   'P 1'
#
loop_
_entity.id
_entity.type
_entity.pdbx_description
1 polymer ?
#
loop_
_entity_poly.entity_id
_entity_poly.type
_entity_poly.pdbx_seq_one_letter_code
_entity_poly.pdbx_strand_id
1 'polypeptide(L)'
;MRPVRRNFYDPSSAPGKGIVWEWENDGGAWTAYDMDICITIQNAYEKQHPWLDLSSLGFCYLIYFNSMSQMNRQTRRRRRLRRRLDLAYPLTVGSIPKSQSWPVGASSGQPCSCQQCLLVNSTRAASNAILASQRRKAPIAPAAPPAPPPPPPPLPPGGPPSALVVRPSATFAGAALWAAPAAGPTEPAPPPGVPPRSPSAPNGAPTPGQNNLSRPGPQRSTSVSARASIPPGVPALPVKNLNGTGPVHPALAGMTGILLCAAGLPVCLTRAPKPILHPPPVSKSDVKPVPGVPGVCRKTKKKHLKKSKNPEDVVRRYMQKVKNPPDEDCTICMERLVTASGYEGVLRNKSVRPELVGRLGRCGHMYHLLCLVAMYSNGNKDGSLQCPTCKAIYGEKTGTQPPGKMEFHLIPHSLPGFADTQTIRIVYDIPTGIQGPEHPNPGKKFTARGFPRHCYLPNNEKGRKVLRLLITAWERRLIFTIGTSNTTGESDTVVWNEIHHKTEFGSNLTGHGYPDASYLDNVLAELTAQGVSEAMAKA
;
A
#
# COMPACT_ATOMS: atom_id res chain seq x y z
N MET A 1 0.51 -6.10 15.26
CA MET A 1 0.67 -6.23 13.79
C MET A 1 -0.61 -5.73 13.13
N ARG A 2 -0.58 -5.20 11.91
CA ARG A 2 -1.81 -5.08 11.11
C ARG A 2 -2.27 -6.50 10.73
N PRO A 3 -3.56 -6.86 10.82
CA PRO A 3 -4.07 -8.02 10.11
C PRO A 3 -3.87 -7.78 8.60
N VAL A 4 -3.02 -8.56 7.96
CA VAL A 4 -3.06 -8.65 6.49
C VAL A 4 -4.36 -9.38 6.18
N ARG A 5 -5.37 -8.66 5.66
CA ARG A 5 -6.57 -9.29 5.09
C ARG A 5 -6.12 -10.11 3.88
N ARG A 6 -5.87 -11.40 4.13
CA ARG A 6 -5.89 -12.42 3.09
C ARG A 6 -7.35 -12.58 2.69
N ASN A 7 -7.78 -11.82 1.68
CA ASN A 7 -8.99 -12.17 0.96
C ASN A 7 -8.76 -13.58 0.40
N PHE A 8 -9.57 -14.54 0.81
CA PHE A 8 -9.57 -15.87 0.24
C PHE A 8 -10.51 -15.84 -0.96
N TYR A 9 -9.95 -15.99 -2.15
CA TYR A 9 -10.72 -16.12 -3.38
C TYR A 9 -11.08 -17.59 -3.59
N ASP A 10 -12.29 -17.83 -4.10
CA ASP A 10 -12.77 -19.18 -4.36
C ASP A 10 -11.90 -19.86 -5.45
N PRO A 11 -11.55 -21.15 -5.34
CA PRO A 11 -10.75 -21.85 -6.35
C PRO A 11 -11.35 -21.82 -7.78
N SER A 12 -12.67 -21.67 -7.92
CA SER A 12 -13.36 -21.53 -9.21
C SER A 12 -13.41 -20.09 -9.76
N SER A 13 -13.03 -19.10 -8.95
CA SER A 13 -12.98 -17.68 -9.35
C SER A 13 -11.79 -17.40 -10.28
N ALA A 14 -11.75 -16.22 -10.93
CA ALA A 14 -10.65 -15.86 -11.82
C ALA A 14 -9.26 -15.91 -11.13
N PRO A 15 -9.04 -15.32 -9.94
CA PRO A 15 -7.78 -15.47 -9.19
C PRO A 15 -7.48 -16.93 -8.81
N GLY A 16 -8.50 -17.71 -8.41
CA GLY A 16 -8.36 -19.13 -8.07
C GLY A 16 -7.93 -20.00 -9.25
N LYS A 17 -8.43 -19.69 -10.45
CA LYS A 17 -8.05 -20.29 -11.74
C LYS A 17 -6.72 -19.75 -12.31
N GLY A 18 -6.08 -18.75 -11.67
CA GLY A 18 -4.90 -18.07 -12.22
C GLY A 18 -5.19 -17.22 -13.46
N ILE A 19 -6.42 -16.74 -13.64
CA ILE A 19 -6.84 -15.93 -14.78
C ILE A 19 -6.77 -14.44 -14.41
N VAL A 20 -5.96 -13.69 -15.14
CA VAL A 20 -5.83 -12.24 -15.01
C VAL A 20 -6.41 -11.57 -16.26
N TRP A 21 -7.26 -10.57 -16.07
CA TRP A 21 -7.69 -9.68 -17.15
C TRP A 21 -6.86 -8.40 -17.14
N GLU A 22 -6.43 -7.96 -18.31
CA GLU A 22 -5.52 -6.83 -18.47
C GLU A 22 -5.99 -5.92 -19.60
N TRP A 23 -5.78 -4.61 -19.44
CA TRP A 23 -6.06 -3.60 -20.45
C TRP A 23 -4.76 -2.88 -20.85
N GLU A 24 -4.66 -2.47 -22.11
CA GLU A 24 -3.49 -1.77 -22.63
C GLU A 24 -3.60 -0.26 -22.34
N ASN A 25 -2.56 0.31 -21.74
CA ASN A 25 -2.48 1.74 -21.47
C ASN A 25 -1.89 2.55 -22.63
N ASP A 26 -1.95 3.87 -22.55
CA ASP A 26 -1.58 4.77 -23.64
C ASP A 26 -0.06 4.73 -23.98
N GLY A 27 0.75 4.05 -23.18
CA GLY A 27 2.17 3.74 -23.44
C GLY A 27 2.41 2.32 -23.98
N GLY A 28 1.37 1.59 -24.39
CA GLY A 28 1.48 0.21 -24.91
C GLY A 28 1.75 -0.86 -23.84
N ALA A 29 1.78 -0.49 -22.57
CA ALA A 29 2.00 -1.43 -21.46
C ALA A 29 0.67 -2.00 -20.94
N TRP A 30 0.68 -3.26 -20.54
CA TRP A 30 -0.50 -3.97 -20.07
C TRP A 30 -0.67 -3.84 -18.57
N THR A 31 -1.86 -3.39 -18.16
CA THR A 31 -2.23 -3.10 -16.77
C THR A 31 -3.34 -4.06 -16.35
N ALA A 32 -3.14 -4.80 -15.26
CA ALA A 32 -4.18 -5.70 -14.73
C ALA A 32 -5.35 -4.90 -14.14
N TYR A 33 -6.55 -5.48 -14.18
CA TYR A 33 -7.66 -5.04 -13.32
C TYR A 33 -7.50 -5.61 -11.91
N ASP A 34 -8.13 -4.97 -10.93
CA ASP A 34 -8.24 -5.53 -9.58
C ASP A 34 -8.94 -6.91 -9.59
N MET A 35 -8.60 -7.75 -8.61
CA MET A 35 -9.03 -9.15 -8.55
C MET A 35 -10.55 -9.33 -8.63
N ASP A 36 -11.30 -8.48 -7.94
CA ASP A 36 -12.78 -8.54 -7.88
C ASP A 36 -13.40 -8.19 -9.25
N ILE A 37 -12.77 -7.25 -9.98
CA ILE A 37 -13.14 -6.89 -11.35
C ILE A 37 -12.78 -8.04 -12.32
N CYS A 38 -11.62 -8.67 -12.16
CA CYS A 38 -11.23 -9.86 -12.94
C CYS A 38 -12.26 -10.99 -12.77
N ILE A 39 -12.86 -11.16 -11.58
CA ILE A 39 -13.95 -12.12 -11.35
C ILE A 39 -15.21 -11.73 -12.13
N THR A 40 -15.59 -10.45 -12.11
CA THR A 40 -16.79 -9.98 -12.84
C THR A 40 -16.62 -10.13 -14.35
N ILE A 41 -15.46 -9.75 -14.88
CA ILE A 41 -15.13 -9.89 -16.31
C ILE A 41 -15.11 -11.37 -16.72
N GLN A 42 -14.44 -12.24 -15.95
CA GLN A 42 -14.40 -13.68 -16.25
C GLN A 42 -15.77 -14.34 -16.16
N ASN A 43 -16.60 -14.00 -15.17
CA ASN A 43 -17.95 -14.53 -15.04
C ASN A 43 -18.87 -14.10 -16.20
N ALA A 44 -18.71 -12.87 -16.71
CA ALA A 44 -19.46 -12.40 -17.87
C ALA A 44 -18.99 -13.09 -19.17
N TYR A 45 -17.69 -13.31 -19.31
CA TYR A 45 -17.09 -14.02 -20.44
C TYR A 45 -17.44 -15.53 -20.47
N GLU A 46 -17.39 -16.22 -19.32
CA GLU A 46 -17.81 -17.63 -19.20
C GLU A 46 -19.31 -17.82 -19.51
N LYS A 47 -20.14 -16.80 -19.26
CA LYS A 47 -21.57 -16.75 -19.64
C LYS A 47 -21.82 -16.28 -21.08
N GLN A 48 -20.78 -16.07 -21.89
CA GLN A 48 -20.88 -15.63 -23.28
C GLN A 48 -21.67 -14.32 -23.50
N HIS A 49 -21.67 -13.40 -22.52
CA HIS A 49 -22.27 -12.08 -22.75
C HIS A 49 -21.47 -11.32 -23.82
N PRO A 50 -22.12 -10.55 -24.72
CA PRO A 50 -21.42 -9.79 -25.76
C PRO A 50 -20.63 -8.58 -25.21
N TRP A 51 -21.08 -8.04 -24.07
CA TRP A 51 -20.47 -6.91 -23.39
C TRP A 51 -20.73 -6.94 -21.87
N LEU A 52 -19.98 -6.13 -21.12
CA LEU A 52 -20.13 -5.94 -19.67
C LEU A 52 -19.91 -4.45 -19.32
N ASP A 53 -20.87 -3.83 -18.64
CA ASP A 53 -20.71 -2.48 -18.09
C ASP A 53 -20.19 -2.53 -16.64
N LEU A 54 -19.08 -1.85 -16.37
CA LEU A 54 -18.48 -1.75 -15.04
C LEU A 54 -18.98 -0.53 -14.24
N SER A 55 -19.92 0.25 -14.78
CA SER A 55 -20.45 1.46 -14.12
C SER A 55 -21.13 1.15 -12.79
N SER A 56 -21.73 -0.04 -12.66
CA SER A 56 -22.32 -0.57 -11.41
C SER A 56 -21.28 -0.86 -10.31
N LEU A 57 -20.01 -1.00 -10.68
CA LEU A 57 -18.87 -1.17 -9.76
C LEU A 57 -18.10 0.16 -9.55
N GLY A 58 -18.62 1.29 -10.04
CA GLY A 58 -18.01 2.62 -9.92
C GLY A 58 -17.02 2.97 -11.04
N PHE A 59 -16.86 2.14 -12.07
CA PHE A 59 -15.90 2.36 -13.15
C PHE A 59 -16.60 2.74 -14.46
N CYS A 60 -16.24 3.87 -15.08
CA CYS A 60 -16.87 4.39 -16.30
C CYS A 60 -16.52 3.62 -17.60
N TYR A 61 -16.35 2.29 -17.54
CA TYR A 61 -15.88 1.45 -18.63
C TYR A 61 -16.91 0.41 -19.08
N LEU A 62 -17.07 0.29 -20.39
CA LEU A 62 -17.84 -0.75 -21.07
C LEU A 62 -16.88 -1.70 -21.80
N ILE A 63 -16.92 -2.98 -21.45
CA ILE A 63 -16.09 -4.03 -22.07
C ILE A 63 -16.89 -4.72 -23.18
N TYR A 64 -16.25 -4.92 -24.32
CA TYR A 64 -16.78 -5.68 -25.46
C TYR A 64 -15.93 -6.94 -25.68
N PHE A 65 -16.53 -8.11 -25.47
CA PHE A 65 -15.79 -9.37 -25.54
C PHE A 65 -15.49 -9.78 -27.00
N ASN A 66 -16.46 -9.64 -27.91
CA ASN A 66 -16.29 -9.99 -29.34
C ASN A 66 -15.16 -9.22 -30.04
N SER A 67 -14.79 -8.03 -29.53
CA SER A 67 -13.70 -7.21 -30.08
C SER A 67 -12.50 -7.06 -29.15
N MET A 68 -12.49 -7.81 -28.02
CA MET A 68 -11.50 -7.75 -26.96
C MET A 68 -11.03 -6.31 -26.68
N SER A 69 -11.98 -5.44 -26.35
CA SER A 69 -11.70 -4.02 -26.10
C SER A 69 -12.51 -3.43 -24.95
N GLN A 70 -11.91 -2.47 -24.25
CA GLN A 70 -12.53 -1.62 -23.24
C GLN A 70 -12.84 -0.26 -23.89
N MET A 71 -14.02 0.31 -23.62
CA MET A 71 -14.38 1.68 -24.01
C MET A 71 -14.71 2.52 -22.77
N ASN A 72 -14.12 3.70 -22.65
CA ASN A 72 -14.52 4.67 -21.64
C ASN A 72 -15.85 5.35 -22.06
N ARG A 73 -16.87 5.32 -21.20
CA ARG A 73 -18.21 5.85 -21.49
C ARG A 73 -18.24 7.38 -21.64
N GLN A 74 -17.37 8.11 -20.92
CA GLN A 74 -17.32 9.57 -20.91
C GLN A 74 -16.50 10.13 -22.08
N THR A 75 -15.32 9.54 -22.36
CA THR A 75 -14.36 10.05 -23.36
C THR A 75 -14.41 9.29 -24.69
N ARG A 76 -15.23 8.23 -24.81
CA ARG A 76 -15.37 7.32 -25.96
C ARG A 76 -14.08 6.63 -26.44
N ARG A 77 -12.93 6.88 -25.79
CA ARG A 77 -11.65 6.21 -26.08
C ARG A 77 -11.79 4.70 -25.91
N ARG A 78 -11.25 3.94 -26.86
CA ARG A 78 -11.15 2.47 -26.82
C ARG A 78 -9.69 2.05 -26.57
N ARG A 79 -9.50 1.00 -25.77
CA ARG A 79 -8.20 0.37 -25.45
C ARG A 79 -8.31 -1.14 -25.62
N ARG A 80 -7.20 -1.82 -25.94
CA ARG A 80 -7.19 -3.28 -26.11
C ARG A 80 -7.33 -3.98 -24.76
N LEU A 81 -8.00 -5.14 -24.76
CA LEU A 81 -8.24 -6.00 -23.61
C LEU A 81 -7.60 -7.37 -23.89
N ARG A 82 -7.05 -8.03 -22.86
CA ARG A 82 -6.63 -9.43 -22.97
C ARG A 82 -6.93 -10.22 -21.69
N ARG A 83 -7.04 -11.54 -21.87
CA ARG A 83 -7.13 -12.54 -20.82
C ARG A 83 -5.81 -13.31 -20.80
N ARG A 84 -5.13 -13.35 -19.67
CA ARG A 84 -3.84 -14.01 -19.49
C ARG A 84 -3.93 -15.08 -18.39
N LEU A 85 -3.10 -16.12 -18.51
CA LEU A 85 -2.88 -17.09 -17.44
C LEU A 85 -1.63 -16.69 -16.64
N ASP A 86 -1.72 -16.84 -15.33
CA ASP A 86 -0.73 -16.50 -14.31
C ASP A 86 -0.84 -17.50 -13.14
N LEU A 87 -0.11 -17.27 -12.06
CA LEU A 87 -0.18 -18.09 -10.85
C LEU A 87 -1.54 -17.98 -10.15
N ALA A 88 -2.14 -19.13 -9.87
CA ALA A 88 -3.35 -19.25 -9.06
C ALA A 88 -3.14 -18.68 -7.64
N TYR A 89 -4.13 -17.93 -7.17
CA TYR A 89 -4.13 -17.31 -5.85
C TYR A 89 -5.25 -17.91 -4.96
N PRO A 90 -4.99 -18.18 -3.66
CA PRO A 90 -3.73 -17.97 -2.94
C PRO A 90 -2.70 -19.07 -3.21
N LEU A 91 -1.42 -18.70 -3.20
CA LEU A 91 -0.30 -19.65 -3.24
C LEU A 91 -0.17 -20.44 -1.93
N THR A 92 -1.02 -21.45 -1.74
CA THR A 92 -0.97 -22.36 -0.59
C THR A 92 0.16 -23.38 -0.75
N VAL A 93 1.20 -23.21 0.06
CA VAL A 93 2.31 -24.18 0.18
C VAL A 93 1.75 -25.53 0.64
N GLY A 94 1.78 -26.54 -0.24
CA GLY A 94 1.45 -27.93 0.09
C GLY A 94 0.52 -28.66 -0.88
N SER A 95 -0.24 -27.94 -1.73
CA SER A 95 -1.29 -28.56 -2.57
C SER A 95 -1.28 -28.07 -4.01
N ILE A 96 -0.43 -28.68 -4.86
CA ILE A 96 -0.57 -28.58 -6.32
C ILE A 96 -1.73 -29.51 -6.74
N PRO A 97 -2.76 -29.04 -7.46
CA PRO A 97 -3.80 -29.90 -7.99
C PRO A 97 -3.24 -30.95 -8.97
N LYS A 98 -3.60 -32.22 -8.80
CA LYS A 98 -3.16 -33.34 -9.66
C LYS A 98 -3.90 -33.37 -11.02
N SER A 99 -4.00 -32.24 -11.73
CA SER A 99 -4.77 -32.15 -12.97
C SER A 99 -4.39 -30.97 -13.88
N GLN A 100 -3.10 -30.81 -14.19
CA GLN A 100 -2.69 -30.12 -15.43
C GLN A 100 -1.29 -30.54 -15.90
N SER A 101 -1.26 -31.54 -16.78
CA SER A 101 -0.08 -31.92 -17.56
C SER A 101 0.05 -30.97 -18.76
N TRP A 102 1.02 -30.07 -18.73
CA TRP A 102 1.31 -29.17 -19.85
C TRP A 102 1.79 -29.96 -21.08
N PRO A 103 1.18 -29.80 -22.27
CA PRO A 103 1.78 -30.26 -23.51
C PRO A 103 2.96 -29.34 -23.85
N VAL A 104 4.18 -29.82 -23.63
CA VAL A 104 5.38 -29.14 -24.14
C VAL A 104 5.49 -29.43 -25.63
N GLY A 105 5.36 -28.40 -26.47
CA GLY A 105 5.58 -28.52 -27.90
C GLY A 105 7.00 -29.01 -28.20
N ALA A 106 7.14 -30.04 -29.03
CA ALA A 106 8.43 -30.65 -29.31
C ALA A 106 9.28 -29.76 -30.24
N SER A 107 10.37 -29.21 -29.71
CA SER A 107 11.45 -28.57 -30.50
C SER A 107 12.76 -28.54 -29.70
N SER A 108 13.87 -28.82 -30.39
CA SER A 108 15.29 -28.58 -30.05
C SER A 108 15.69 -28.42 -28.57
N GLY A 109 16.44 -29.40 -28.04
CA GLY A 109 16.91 -29.40 -26.66
C GLY A 109 18.14 -28.52 -26.38
N GLN A 110 17.93 -27.34 -25.77
CA GLN A 110 18.86 -26.73 -24.83
C GLN A 110 18.08 -26.07 -23.67
N PRO A 111 18.49 -26.24 -22.39
CA PRO A 111 17.79 -25.66 -21.26
C PRO A 111 18.13 -24.17 -21.07
N CYS A 112 17.11 -23.31 -20.90
CA CYS A 112 17.34 -21.88 -20.63
C CYS A 112 18.01 -21.67 -19.26
N SER A 113 19.13 -20.93 -19.26
CA SER A 113 19.86 -20.47 -18.07
C SER A 113 19.26 -19.22 -17.42
N CYS A 114 18.15 -18.70 -17.95
CA CYS A 114 17.42 -17.55 -17.42
C CYS A 114 16.86 -17.80 -16.01
N GLN A 115 16.83 -16.77 -15.15
CA GLN A 115 16.46 -16.90 -13.73
C GLN A 115 15.09 -17.58 -13.50
N GLN A 116 14.08 -17.29 -14.32
CA GLN A 116 12.78 -17.97 -14.27
C GLN A 116 12.93 -19.50 -14.44
N CYS A 117 13.70 -19.96 -15.43
CA CYS A 117 13.89 -21.38 -15.72
C CYS A 117 14.80 -22.07 -14.70
N LEU A 118 15.79 -21.36 -14.15
CA LEU A 118 16.56 -21.85 -12.99
C LEU A 118 15.65 -22.08 -11.77
N LEU A 119 14.72 -21.16 -11.48
CA LEU A 119 13.73 -21.32 -10.41
C LEU A 119 12.82 -22.54 -10.64
N VAL A 120 12.31 -22.71 -11.86
CA VAL A 120 11.45 -23.84 -12.24
C VAL A 120 12.20 -25.17 -12.18
N ASN A 121 13.44 -25.25 -12.67
CA ASN A 121 14.25 -26.47 -12.60
C ASN A 121 14.64 -26.82 -11.16
N SER A 122 14.98 -25.82 -10.32
CA SER A 122 15.26 -26.04 -8.89
C SER A 122 14.02 -26.56 -8.16
N THR A 123 12.84 -26.01 -8.47
CA THR A 123 11.55 -26.47 -7.92
C THR A 123 11.24 -27.90 -8.36
N ARG A 124 11.48 -28.23 -9.64
CA ARG A 124 11.28 -29.58 -10.21
C ARG A 124 12.22 -30.61 -9.60
N ALA A 125 13.48 -30.25 -9.37
CA ALA A 125 14.46 -31.09 -8.66
C ALA A 125 14.02 -31.36 -7.21
N ALA A 126 13.55 -30.32 -6.50
CA ALA A 126 13.00 -30.48 -5.15
C ALA A 126 11.78 -31.39 -5.11
N SER A 127 10.81 -31.23 -6.02
CA SER A 127 9.65 -32.13 -6.12
C SER A 127 10.05 -33.59 -6.40
N ASN A 128 11.01 -33.83 -7.29
CA ASN A 128 11.50 -35.18 -7.58
C ASN A 128 12.22 -35.81 -6.37
N ALA A 129 13.02 -35.04 -5.63
CA ALA A 129 13.67 -35.49 -4.41
C ALA A 129 12.65 -35.86 -3.30
N ILE A 130 11.59 -35.07 -3.16
CA ILE A 130 10.48 -35.36 -2.22
C ILE A 130 9.72 -36.63 -2.64
N LEU A 131 9.47 -36.83 -3.94
CA LEU A 131 8.83 -38.06 -4.44
C LEU A 131 9.71 -39.30 -4.17
N ALA A 132 11.03 -39.17 -4.35
CA ALA A 132 12.00 -40.21 -4.04
C ALA A 132 12.10 -40.52 -2.53
N SER A 133 11.96 -39.51 -1.65
CA SER A 133 11.94 -39.75 -0.21
C SER A 133 10.63 -40.40 0.27
N GLN A 134 9.49 -40.06 -0.35
CA GLN A 134 8.20 -40.69 -0.04
C GLN A 134 8.17 -42.18 -0.43
N ARG A 135 8.78 -42.56 -1.56
CA ARG A 135 8.96 -43.98 -1.94
C ARG A 135 9.78 -44.81 -0.94
N ARG A 136 10.52 -44.19 -0.01
CA ARG A 136 11.24 -44.88 1.08
C ARG A 136 10.44 -45.03 2.38
N LYS A 137 9.16 -44.65 2.40
CA LYS A 137 8.26 -44.80 3.57
C LYS A 137 6.91 -45.42 3.19
N ALA A 138 6.94 -46.66 2.74
CA ALA A 138 5.77 -47.55 2.78
C ALA A 138 5.82 -48.40 4.07
N PRO A 139 4.71 -48.54 4.84
CA PRO A 139 4.68 -49.42 6.00
C PRO A 139 4.75 -50.92 5.63
N ILE A 140 5.21 -51.74 6.57
CA ILE A 140 5.18 -53.20 6.47
C ILE A 140 3.73 -53.67 6.69
N ALA A 141 3.25 -54.58 5.83
CA ALA A 141 1.95 -55.23 5.99
C ALA A 141 2.08 -56.51 6.85
N PRO A 142 1.07 -56.86 7.68
CA PRO A 142 1.04 -58.13 8.41
C PRO A 142 0.80 -59.32 7.46
N ALA A 143 1.22 -60.51 7.89
CA ALA A 143 1.22 -61.72 7.07
C ALA A 143 -0.20 -62.29 6.79
N ALA A 144 -0.34 -62.94 5.63
CA ALA A 144 -1.50 -63.74 5.26
C ALA A 144 -1.21 -65.25 5.45
N PRO A 145 -2.23 -66.09 5.73
CA PRO A 145 -2.07 -67.55 5.81
C PRO A 145 -1.80 -68.19 4.43
N PRO A 146 -1.22 -69.40 4.39
CA PRO A 146 -0.82 -70.07 3.15
C PRO A 146 -2.01 -70.62 2.32
N ALA A 147 -1.79 -70.76 1.01
CA ALA A 147 -2.81 -71.20 0.05
C ALA A 147 -2.65 -72.68 -0.39
N PRO A 148 -3.76 -73.39 -0.72
CA PRO A 148 -3.75 -74.72 -1.33
C PRO A 148 -3.51 -74.68 -2.87
N PRO A 149 -3.24 -75.84 -3.53
CA PRO A 149 -2.64 -75.90 -4.88
C PRO A 149 -3.61 -75.89 -6.09
N PRO A 150 -3.09 -75.69 -7.33
CA PRO A 150 -3.84 -75.69 -8.61
C PRO A 150 -3.74 -77.05 -9.38
N PRO A 151 -4.19 -77.16 -10.65
CA PRO A 151 -5.49 -76.84 -11.27
C PRO A 151 -6.09 -78.08 -12.03
N PRO A 152 -7.19 -77.92 -12.79
CA PRO A 152 -7.20 -78.49 -14.17
C PRO A 152 -7.89 -77.59 -15.23
N PRO A 153 -7.76 -77.89 -16.54
CA PRO A 153 -8.20 -77.00 -17.64
C PRO A 153 -9.47 -77.57 -18.38
N PRO A 154 -9.83 -77.25 -19.67
CA PRO A 154 -11.10 -76.55 -19.92
C PRO A 154 -12.07 -77.18 -20.95
N LEU A 155 -13.38 -76.87 -20.89
CA LEU A 155 -14.35 -77.14 -21.97
C LEU A 155 -15.43 -76.04 -22.13
N PRO A 156 -15.94 -75.78 -23.36
CA PRO A 156 -17.02 -74.82 -23.69
C PRO A 156 -18.33 -75.53 -24.14
N PRO A 157 -19.33 -74.86 -24.75
CA PRO A 157 -19.91 -73.53 -24.51
C PRO A 157 -21.44 -73.59 -24.18
N GLY A 158 -22.04 -72.48 -23.74
CA GLY A 158 -23.50 -72.37 -23.51
C GLY A 158 -24.04 -70.95 -23.73
N GLY A 159 -25.27 -70.85 -24.25
CA GLY A 159 -25.88 -69.61 -24.76
C GLY A 159 -26.58 -68.68 -23.75
N PRO A 160 -27.27 -67.61 -24.23
CA PRO A 160 -27.49 -66.35 -23.51
C PRO A 160 -29.00 -66.14 -23.16
N PRO A 161 -29.54 -64.93 -22.87
CA PRO A 161 -28.90 -63.60 -22.64
C PRO A 161 -29.41 -62.82 -21.40
N SER A 162 -28.69 -61.77 -20.97
CA SER A 162 -29.20 -60.36 -20.94
C SER A 162 -28.33 -59.36 -20.15
N ALA A 163 -28.53 -58.07 -20.49
CA ALA A 163 -28.30 -56.86 -19.68
C ALA A 163 -26.85 -56.36 -19.38
N LEU A 164 -26.42 -55.42 -20.24
CA LEU A 164 -25.76 -54.15 -19.89
C LEU A 164 -24.40 -54.15 -19.16
N VAL A 165 -23.31 -54.00 -19.93
CA VAL A 165 -22.02 -53.47 -19.44
C VAL A 165 -21.52 -52.32 -20.34
N VAL A 166 -20.75 -51.43 -19.71
CA VAL A 166 -20.22 -50.13 -20.18
C VAL A 166 -19.21 -50.23 -21.35
N ARG A 167 -19.02 -49.09 -22.04
CA ARG A 167 -17.89 -48.71 -22.94
C ARG A 167 -18.07 -49.13 -24.42
N PRO A 168 -17.49 -48.36 -25.38
CA PRO A 168 -16.04 -48.36 -25.58
C PRO A 168 -15.37 -46.97 -25.68
N SER A 169 -14.07 -46.96 -25.94
CA SER A 169 -13.33 -45.79 -26.44
C SER A 169 -12.20 -46.29 -27.34
N ALA A 170 -12.30 -46.10 -28.66
CA ALA A 170 -11.24 -46.42 -29.62
C ALA A 170 -11.37 -45.58 -30.91
N THR A 171 -10.21 -45.25 -31.47
CA THR A 171 -9.94 -44.63 -32.77
C THR A 171 -10.60 -45.32 -33.98
N PHE A 172 -10.98 -44.58 -35.03
CA PHE A 172 -10.18 -44.44 -36.28
C PHE A 172 -10.78 -43.38 -37.25
N ALA A 173 -10.30 -43.32 -38.50
CA ALA A 173 -10.32 -42.18 -39.42
C ALA A 173 -11.54 -42.03 -40.37
N GLY A 174 -11.58 -40.88 -41.04
CA GLY A 174 -12.49 -40.45 -42.12
C GLY A 174 -12.39 -38.92 -42.26
N ALA A 175 -12.06 -38.25 -43.37
CA ALA A 175 -12.20 -38.54 -44.81
C ALA A 175 -13.68 -38.56 -45.27
N ALA A 176 -14.13 -37.79 -46.27
CA ALA A 176 -13.40 -36.85 -47.14
C ALA A 176 -14.31 -35.83 -47.87
N LEU A 177 -13.67 -34.92 -48.64
CA LEU A 177 -14.12 -34.28 -49.90
C LEU A 177 -15.38 -33.39 -49.95
N TRP A 178 -15.17 -32.07 -50.03
CA TRP A 178 -15.51 -31.19 -51.17
C TRP A 178 -14.88 -29.79 -50.90
N ALA A 179 -13.92 -29.26 -51.66
CA ALA A 179 -13.79 -28.94 -53.09
C ALA A 179 -14.12 -27.46 -53.40
N ALA A 180 -13.03 -26.66 -53.50
CA ALA A 180 -12.69 -25.53 -54.38
C ALA A 180 -13.73 -24.93 -55.37
N PRO A 181 -13.54 -23.70 -55.93
CA PRO A 181 -12.30 -22.90 -56.06
C PRO A 181 -12.44 -21.41 -55.63
N ALA A 182 -11.56 -20.45 -55.98
CA ALA A 182 -10.09 -20.29 -55.89
C ALA A 182 -9.69 -18.99 -56.63
N ALA A 183 -8.73 -18.20 -56.12
CA ALA A 183 -7.94 -17.23 -56.90
C ALA A 183 -6.74 -16.67 -56.08
N GLY A 184 -5.54 -16.64 -56.69
CA GLY A 184 -4.37 -15.86 -56.22
C GLY A 184 -4.37 -14.42 -56.79
N PRO A 185 -3.26 -13.64 -56.76
CA PRO A 185 -1.83 -14.05 -56.82
C PRO A 185 -1.05 -13.76 -55.49
N THR A 186 0.03 -14.44 -55.06
CA THR A 186 1.44 -14.52 -55.57
C THR A 186 2.12 -13.14 -55.73
N GLU A 187 3.38 -12.84 -55.35
CA GLU A 187 4.53 -13.48 -54.65
C GLU A 187 5.58 -12.34 -54.36
N PRO A 188 6.91 -12.49 -54.06
CA PRO A 188 7.77 -13.62 -53.62
C PRO A 188 8.67 -13.29 -52.37
N ALA A 189 9.68 -14.14 -52.10
CA ALA A 189 10.83 -13.97 -51.17
C ALA A 189 12.09 -14.69 -51.76
N PRO A 190 13.30 -14.79 -51.14
CA PRO A 190 13.85 -14.21 -49.91
C PRO A 190 14.94 -13.12 -50.22
N PRO A 191 16.31 -13.26 -50.19
CA PRO A 191 17.28 -14.28 -49.72
C PRO A 191 18.17 -13.84 -48.50
N PRO A 192 19.08 -14.70 -47.95
CA PRO A 192 19.92 -14.41 -46.76
C PRO A 192 21.45 -14.26 -47.01
N GLY A 193 22.21 -13.70 -46.04
CA GLY A 193 23.68 -13.56 -46.10
C GLY A 193 24.42 -13.35 -44.76
N VAL A 194 25.46 -14.16 -44.52
CA VAL A 194 26.27 -14.37 -43.29
C VAL A 194 27.36 -13.27 -43.06
N PRO A 195 27.84 -13.01 -41.82
CA PRO A 195 28.94 -12.06 -41.46
C PRO A 195 30.36 -12.66 -41.76
N PRO A 196 31.56 -12.21 -41.22
CA PRO A 196 31.90 -11.16 -40.23
C PRO A 196 33.20 -10.33 -40.47
N ARG A 197 33.54 -9.38 -39.57
CA ARG A 197 34.87 -9.25 -38.89
C ARG A 197 35.03 -8.01 -37.98
N SER A 198 35.85 -8.16 -36.94
CA SER A 198 36.62 -7.07 -36.28
C SER A 198 38.10 -7.16 -36.76
N PRO A 199 38.95 -6.13 -36.56
CA PRO A 199 39.56 -5.78 -35.26
C PRO A 199 39.42 -4.25 -34.99
N SER A 200 40.13 -3.53 -34.10
CA SER A 200 41.36 -3.77 -33.32
C SER A 200 41.41 -2.96 -32.02
N ALA A 201 42.41 -3.22 -31.17
CA ALA A 201 42.97 -2.30 -30.17
C ALA A 201 44.51 -2.27 -30.32
N PRO A 202 45.22 -1.33 -29.68
CA PRO A 202 46.34 -1.79 -28.84
C PRO A 202 46.64 -0.95 -27.58
N ASN A 203 47.04 -1.67 -26.53
CA ASN A 203 48.06 -1.35 -25.51
C ASN A 203 47.94 -0.08 -24.61
N GLY A 204 48.37 -0.13 -23.34
CA GLY A 204 48.96 -1.28 -22.64
C GLY A 204 49.22 -1.06 -21.14
N ALA A 205 49.81 -2.07 -20.51
CA ALA A 205 50.31 -2.06 -19.13
C ALA A 205 51.81 -2.38 -19.11
N PRO A 206 52.46 -2.32 -17.93
CA PRO A 206 53.05 -3.58 -17.46
C PRO A 206 52.76 -3.87 -15.97
N THR A 207 53.13 -5.08 -15.54
CA THR A 207 52.79 -5.69 -14.25
C THR A 207 54.05 -6.14 -13.46
N PRO A 208 54.17 -7.33 -12.81
CA PRO A 208 53.98 -7.45 -11.36
C PRO A 208 55.11 -8.17 -10.60
N GLY A 209 54.93 -8.35 -9.28
CA GLY A 209 55.54 -9.44 -8.51
C GLY A 209 55.09 -9.44 -7.04
N GLN A 210 55.19 -10.53 -6.26
CA GLN A 210 55.18 -11.95 -6.63
C GLN A 210 54.88 -12.78 -5.36
N ASN A 211 54.19 -13.91 -5.52
CA ASN A 211 53.97 -15.07 -4.62
C ASN A 211 54.56 -15.08 -3.19
N ASN A 212 53.75 -15.56 -2.22
CA ASN A 212 54.02 -16.89 -1.63
C ASN A 212 52.83 -17.49 -0.84
N LEU A 213 52.80 -18.82 -0.76
CA LEU A 213 51.83 -19.63 0.00
C LEU A 213 52.51 -20.28 1.21
N SER A 214 51.93 -20.19 2.42
CA SER A 214 52.33 -21.02 3.56
C SER A 214 51.28 -21.08 4.68
N ARG A 215 50.96 -22.31 5.12
CA ARG A 215 50.15 -22.71 6.30
C ARG A 215 50.51 -24.20 6.54
N PRO A 216 50.77 -24.70 7.77
CA PRO A 216 49.87 -24.59 8.93
C PRO A 216 50.51 -24.45 10.33
N GLY A 217 49.66 -24.26 11.35
CA GLY A 217 50.03 -24.29 12.77
C GLY A 217 48.97 -23.60 13.66
N PRO A 218 48.45 -24.23 14.74
CA PRO A 218 47.44 -23.63 15.61
C PRO A 218 48.00 -23.22 17.00
N GLN A 219 47.58 -22.06 17.52
CA GLN A 219 47.60 -21.72 18.96
C GLN A 219 46.39 -20.84 19.34
N ARG A 220 46.22 -20.56 20.64
CA ARG A 220 44.90 -20.50 21.30
C ARG A 220 44.66 -19.18 22.07
N SER A 221 43.46 -18.62 21.88
CA SER A 221 42.72 -17.70 22.77
C SER A 221 43.39 -16.40 23.30
N THR A 222 42.78 -15.27 22.96
CA THR A 222 42.11 -14.39 23.95
C THR A 222 40.78 -13.90 23.35
N SER A 223 39.78 -13.61 24.20
CA SER A 223 38.41 -13.31 23.77
C SER A 223 37.99 -11.88 24.09
N VAL A 224 37.71 -11.08 23.06
CA VAL A 224 37.05 -9.76 23.17
C VAL A 224 35.85 -9.73 22.23
N SER A 225 34.72 -9.16 22.68
CA SER A 225 33.44 -9.26 21.98
C SER A 225 33.35 -8.33 20.75
N ALA A 226 33.81 -8.82 19.60
CA ALA A 226 33.69 -8.13 18.32
C ALA A 226 32.28 -8.26 17.74
N ARG A 227 31.59 -7.14 17.56
CA ARG A 227 30.27 -7.05 16.93
C ARG A 227 30.41 -7.29 15.42
N ALA A 228 30.10 -8.50 14.96
CA ALA A 228 30.43 -8.98 13.61
C ALA A 228 29.98 -8.02 12.47
N SER A 229 30.95 -7.38 11.83
CA SER A 229 30.79 -6.64 10.59
C SER A 229 30.68 -7.61 9.40
N ILE A 230 29.62 -7.49 8.62
CA ILE A 230 29.38 -8.34 7.45
C ILE A 230 30.34 -7.91 6.32
N PRO A 231 31.12 -8.82 5.70
CA PRO A 231 31.95 -8.49 4.55
C PRO A 231 31.14 -7.99 3.34
N PRO A 232 31.67 -7.08 2.50
CA PRO A 232 31.05 -6.71 1.25
C PRO A 232 30.76 -7.93 0.36
N GLY A 233 29.57 -7.98 -0.23
CA GLY A 233 29.14 -9.06 -1.14
C GLY A 233 28.42 -10.25 -0.48
N VAL A 234 28.26 -10.29 0.84
CA VAL A 234 27.55 -11.39 1.56
C VAL A 234 26.04 -11.13 1.66
N PRO A 235 25.15 -11.97 1.11
CA PRO A 235 23.70 -11.83 1.28
C PRO A 235 23.27 -12.06 2.74
N ALA A 236 22.68 -11.03 3.35
CA ALA A 236 22.10 -11.10 4.69
C ALA A 236 20.62 -11.51 4.61
N LEU A 237 20.25 -12.66 5.17
CA LEU A 237 18.86 -13.14 5.17
C LEU A 237 18.14 -12.75 6.49
N PRO A 238 17.01 -12.01 6.43
CA PRO A 238 16.32 -11.51 7.61
C PRO A 238 15.45 -12.58 8.29
N VAL A 239 15.90 -13.11 9.43
CA VAL A 239 15.15 -14.09 10.23
C VAL A 239 13.97 -13.42 10.94
N LYS A 240 12.74 -13.77 10.54
CA LYS A 240 11.49 -13.28 11.15
C LYS A 240 11.11 -14.07 12.41
N ASN A 241 10.67 -13.33 13.44
CA ASN A 241 9.91 -13.83 14.60
C ASN A 241 10.57 -14.88 15.53
N LEU A 242 11.78 -14.62 16.01
CA LEU A 242 12.34 -15.25 17.23
C LEU A 242 11.65 -14.73 18.52
N ASN A 243 10.33 -14.89 18.62
CA ASN A 243 9.52 -14.37 19.73
C ASN A 243 8.35 -15.28 20.14
N GLY A 244 8.16 -16.43 19.49
CA GLY A 244 7.31 -17.53 19.96
C GLY A 244 8.18 -18.70 20.43
N THR A 245 7.70 -19.47 21.41
CA THR A 245 8.41 -20.56 22.09
C THR A 245 8.53 -21.87 21.29
N GLY A 246 8.43 -21.80 19.95
CA GLY A 246 8.46 -22.97 19.06
C GLY A 246 9.77 -23.06 18.25
N PRO A 247 10.42 -24.24 18.17
CA PRO A 247 11.72 -24.40 17.50
C PRO A 247 11.68 -24.32 15.96
N VAL A 248 10.49 -24.33 15.36
CA VAL A 248 10.29 -24.52 13.91
C VAL A 248 10.82 -23.35 13.06
N HIS A 249 10.59 -22.10 13.48
CA HIS A 249 11.07 -20.93 12.74
C HIS A 249 12.60 -20.73 12.79
N PRO A 250 13.27 -20.86 13.96
CA PRO A 250 14.73 -20.93 14.02
C PRO A 250 15.29 -22.04 13.12
N ALA A 251 14.73 -23.25 13.20
CA ALA A 251 15.18 -24.39 12.41
C ALA A 251 15.06 -24.16 10.90
N LEU A 252 13.94 -23.59 10.41
CA LEU A 252 13.76 -23.30 8.99
C LEU A 252 14.79 -22.28 8.46
N ALA A 253 15.04 -21.20 9.21
CA ALA A 253 16.06 -20.22 8.84
C ALA A 253 17.48 -20.82 8.88
N GLY A 254 17.77 -21.68 9.87
CA GLY A 254 19.00 -22.46 9.95
C GLY A 254 19.19 -23.37 8.74
N MET A 255 18.16 -24.12 8.35
CA MET A 255 18.19 -24.98 7.16
C MET A 255 18.43 -24.18 5.87
N THR A 256 17.77 -23.02 5.68
CA THR A 256 18.05 -22.15 4.52
C THR A 256 19.49 -21.63 4.53
N GLY A 257 20.02 -21.24 5.69
CA GLY A 257 21.43 -20.85 5.83
C GLY A 257 22.40 -21.99 5.48
N ILE A 258 22.16 -23.19 6.03
CA ILE A 258 22.97 -24.39 5.78
C ILE A 258 22.96 -24.78 4.29
N LEU A 259 21.79 -24.76 3.64
CA LEU A 259 21.66 -25.10 2.22
C LEU A 259 22.40 -24.11 1.30
N LEU A 260 22.44 -22.83 1.65
CA LEU A 260 23.17 -21.81 0.90
C LEU A 260 24.68 -21.88 1.15
N CYS A 261 25.10 -22.11 2.40
CA CYS A 261 26.51 -22.39 2.72
C CYS A 261 27.02 -23.66 2.01
N ALA A 262 26.18 -24.70 1.90
CA ALA A 262 26.49 -25.92 1.13
C ALA A 262 26.58 -25.68 -0.39
N ALA A 263 25.98 -24.60 -0.90
CA ALA A 263 26.15 -24.10 -2.27
C ALA A 263 27.34 -23.14 -2.43
N GLY A 264 28.22 -23.03 -1.43
CA GLY A 264 29.39 -22.15 -1.44
C GLY A 264 29.09 -20.67 -1.21
N LEU A 265 27.84 -20.30 -0.94
CA LEU A 265 27.44 -18.91 -0.71
C LEU A 265 27.61 -18.55 0.78
N PRO A 266 28.39 -17.51 1.14
CA PRO A 266 28.41 -17.01 2.50
C PRO A 266 27.04 -16.40 2.84
N VAL A 267 26.48 -16.73 4.01
CA VAL A 267 25.19 -16.20 4.47
C VAL A 267 25.29 -15.69 5.90
N CYS A 268 24.80 -14.47 6.13
CA CYS A 268 24.62 -13.92 7.47
C CYS A 268 23.13 -13.92 7.86
N LEU A 269 22.76 -14.74 8.85
CA LEU A 269 21.39 -14.78 9.39
C LEU A 269 21.16 -13.63 10.38
N THR A 270 20.85 -12.44 9.85
CA THR A 270 20.54 -11.27 10.67
C THR A 270 19.10 -11.30 11.17
N ARG A 271 18.86 -10.82 12.39
CA ARG A 271 17.50 -10.60 12.90
C ARG A 271 16.97 -9.29 12.30
N ALA A 272 15.78 -9.33 11.69
CA ALA A 272 15.16 -8.11 11.15
C ALA A 272 15.05 -7.01 12.24
N PRO A 273 15.47 -5.76 11.98
CA PRO A 273 15.37 -4.67 12.95
C PRO A 273 13.95 -4.48 13.47
N LYS A 274 13.82 -4.30 14.79
CA LYS A 274 12.54 -3.96 15.44
C LYS A 274 12.41 -2.43 15.53
N PRO A 275 11.22 -1.84 15.28
CA PRO A 275 11.01 -0.41 15.48
C PRO A 275 11.12 -0.05 16.96
N ILE A 276 11.93 0.97 17.26
CA ILE A 276 12.15 1.49 18.61
C ILE A 276 11.11 2.58 18.88
N LEU A 277 9.86 2.16 19.12
CA LEU A 277 8.70 3.05 19.31
C LEU A 277 8.82 3.94 20.55
N HIS A 278 9.54 3.48 21.57
CA HIS A 278 9.67 4.14 22.86
C HIS A 278 11.14 4.38 23.23
N PRO A 279 11.45 5.45 23.97
CA PRO A 279 12.76 5.63 24.59
C PRO A 279 13.04 4.51 25.62
N PRO A 280 14.29 4.39 26.08
CA PRO A 280 14.60 3.62 27.29
C PRO A 280 13.75 4.06 28.51
N PRO A 281 13.65 3.23 29.56
CA PRO A 281 12.97 3.60 30.79
C PRO A 281 13.59 4.85 31.42
N VAL A 282 12.74 5.80 31.83
CA VAL A 282 13.13 7.09 32.43
C VAL A 282 12.59 7.15 33.85
N SER A 283 13.41 7.51 34.84
CA SER A 283 12.92 7.66 36.22
C SER A 283 12.06 8.92 36.37
N LYS A 284 11.21 8.99 37.40
CA LYS A 284 10.40 10.20 37.67
C LYS A 284 11.27 11.43 37.99
N SER A 285 12.46 11.22 38.54
CA SER A 285 13.46 12.25 38.86
C SER A 285 14.17 12.83 37.63
N ASP A 286 14.29 12.06 36.54
CA ASP A 286 14.93 12.54 35.30
C ASP A 286 13.98 13.38 34.42
N VAL A 287 12.69 13.35 34.72
CA VAL A 287 11.64 14.06 34.00
C VAL A 287 11.65 15.54 34.39
N LYS A 288 12.20 16.38 33.51
CA LYS A 288 12.34 17.84 33.74
C LYS A 288 11.31 18.64 32.94
N PRO A 289 10.84 19.81 33.41
CA PRO A 289 10.02 20.71 32.60
C PRO A 289 10.78 21.22 31.38
N VAL A 290 10.07 21.63 30.32
CA VAL A 290 10.71 22.18 29.11
C VAL A 290 11.03 23.67 29.32
N PRO A 291 12.30 24.11 29.17
CA PRO A 291 12.67 25.51 29.34
C PRO A 291 11.89 26.47 28.44
N GLY A 292 11.42 27.57 29.02
CA GLY A 292 10.72 28.64 28.29
C GLY A 292 9.30 28.29 27.81
N VAL A 293 8.68 27.22 28.34
CA VAL A 293 7.30 26.83 28.00
C VAL A 293 6.51 26.55 29.30
N PRO A 294 5.40 27.27 29.58
CA PRO A 294 4.66 27.10 30.84
C PRO A 294 3.99 25.73 30.92
N GLY A 295 4.11 25.07 32.08
CA GLY A 295 3.70 23.68 32.26
C GLY A 295 2.18 23.45 32.24
N VAL A 296 1.77 22.36 31.59
CA VAL A 296 0.39 21.84 31.49
C VAL A 296 -0.59 22.76 30.75
N CYS A 297 -0.82 22.45 29.46
CA CYS A 297 -2.01 22.93 28.78
C CYS A 297 -3.25 22.29 29.44
N ARG A 298 -4.02 23.10 30.18
CA ARG A 298 -5.21 22.61 30.91
C ARG A 298 -6.22 21.97 29.95
N LYS A 299 -7.02 21.03 30.47
CA LYS A 299 -8.13 20.38 29.75
C LYS A 299 -8.87 21.41 28.90
N THR A 300 -9.09 21.11 27.61
CA THR A 300 -9.91 21.91 26.70
C THR A 300 -11.38 21.82 27.13
N LYS A 301 -11.74 22.50 28.22
CA LYS A 301 -13.13 22.82 28.56
C LYS A 301 -13.74 23.48 27.33
N LYS A 302 -15.03 23.24 27.10
CA LYS A 302 -15.83 23.79 26.00
C LYS A 302 -16.03 25.30 26.18
N LYS A 303 -14.94 26.07 26.11
CA LYS A 303 -14.89 27.54 26.13
C LYS A 303 -15.78 27.99 24.99
N HIS A 304 -16.95 28.53 25.33
CA HIS A 304 -18.08 28.64 24.39
C HIS A 304 -17.61 29.24 23.06
N LEU A 305 -17.71 28.45 21.99
CA LEU A 305 -17.54 28.93 20.62
C LEU A 305 -18.51 30.12 20.48
N LYS A 306 -17.94 31.34 20.36
CA LYS A 306 -18.72 32.59 20.45
C LYS A 306 -19.90 32.48 19.47
N LYS A 307 -21.13 32.63 19.99
CA LYS A 307 -22.42 32.33 19.32
C LYS A 307 -22.31 32.41 17.81
N SER A 308 -22.61 31.30 17.12
CA SER A 308 -22.61 31.13 15.67
C SER A 308 -22.92 32.45 14.94
N LYS A 309 -21.87 33.15 14.50
CA LYS A 309 -22.02 34.32 13.63
C LYS A 309 -22.69 33.84 12.34
N ASN A 310 -23.59 34.64 11.78
CA ASN A 310 -24.22 34.31 10.50
C ASN A 310 -23.10 33.99 9.48
N PRO A 311 -23.16 32.88 8.74
CA PRO A 311 -22.25 32.59 7.62
C PRO A 311 -21.97 33.81 6.74
N GLU A 312 -23.00 34.61 6.48
CA GLU A 312 -22.90 35.85 5.73
C GLU A 312 -22.02 36.91 6.42
N ASP A 313 -22.16 37.15 7.72
CA ASP A 313 -21.36 38.11 8.49
C ASP A 313 -19.88 37.72 8.59
N VAL A 314 -19.58 36.41 8.57
CA VAL A 314 -18.21 35.91 8.62
C VAL A 314 -17.53 36.13 7.28
N VAL A 315 -18.22 35.80 6.18
CA VAL A 315 -17.68 35.96 4.84
C VAL A 315 -17.60 37.45 4.44
N ARG A 316 -18.64 38.25 4.71
CA ARG A 316 -18.65 39.72 4.51
C ARG A 316 -17.53 40.45 5.29
N ARG A 317 -17.04 39.92 6.41
CA ARG A 317 -15.92 40.51 7.17
C ARG A 317 -14.58 40.44 6.42
N TYR A 318 -14.37 39.41 5.60
CA TYR A 318 -13.09 39.13 4.95
C TYR A 318 -13.08 39.42 3.44
N MET A 319 -14.25 39.72 2.87
CA MET A 319 -14.42 40.12 1.46
C MET A 319 -14.60 41.63 1.30
N GLN A 320 -13.85 42.22 0.36
CA GLN A 320 -14.07 43.57 -0.15
C GLN A 320 -14.99 43.48 -1.37
N LYS A 321 -16.08 44.26 -1.45
CA LYS A 321 -16.98 44.24 -2.62
C LYS A 321 -16.24 44.74 -3.86
N VAL A 322 -16.32 43.98 -4.96
CA VAL A 322 -15.86 44.42 -6.27
C VAL A 322 -17.05 45.03 -7.02
N LYS A 323 -16.85 46.17 -7.71
CA LYS A 323 -17.89 46.80 -8.55
C LYS A 323 -17.92 46.20 -9.95
N ASN A 324 -16.75 46.13 -10.57
CA ASN A 324 -16.55 45.63 -11.93
C ASN A 324 -15.66 44.38 -11.81
N PRO A 325 -16.21 43.16 -11.74
CA PRO A 325 -15.40 41.95 -11.70
C PRO A 325 -14.68 41.72 -13.05
N PRO A 326 -13.51 41.07 -13.05
CA PRO A 326 -12.87 40.63 -14.29
C PRO A 326 -13.65 39.49 -14.94
N ASP A 327 -13.45 39.27 -16.24
CA ASP A 327 -14.03 38.14 -16.99
C ASP A 327 -13.23 36.83 -16.74
N GLU A 328 -13.11 36.47 -15.46
CA GLU A 328 -12.43 35.27 -14.96
C GLU A 328 -13.45 34.30 -14.32
N ASP A 329 -13.11 33.01 -14.24
CA ASP A 329 -13.97 31.99 -13.64
C ASP A 329 -13.89 31.98 -12.11
N CYS A 330 -15.05 31.94 -11.44
CA CYS A 330 -15.13 31.73 -10.00
C CYS A 330 -14.81 30.26 -9.68
N THR A 331 -13.63 29.99 -9.11
CA THR A 331 -13.12 28.62 -8.86
C THR A 331 -13.83 27.84 -7.73
N ILE A 332 -15.13 28.11 -7.51
CA ILE A 332 -16.02 27.41 -6.56
C ILE A 332 -17.24 26.85 -7.31
N CYS A 333 -17.89 27.65 -8.16
CA CYS A 333 -19.01 27.24 -9.01
C CYS A 333 -18.61 26.94 -10.46
N MET A 334 -17.41 27.36 -10.89
CA MET A 334 -16.93 27.33 -12.28
C MET A 334 -17.71 28.23 -13.26
N GLU A 335 -18.54 29.13 -12.75
CA GLU A 335 -19.20 30.21 -13.50
C GLU A 335 -18.35 31.48 -13.52
N ARG A 336 -18.50 32.32 -14.55
CA ARG A 336 -17.79 33.61 -14.65
C ARG A 336 -18.15 34.56 -13.50
N LEU A 337 -17.17 35.35 -13.07
CA LEU A 337 -17.38 36.41 -12.07
C LEU A 337 -18.28 37.54 -12.59
N VAL A 338 -18.45 37.69 -13.91
CA VAL A 338 -19.42 38.62 -14.51
C VAL A 338 -20.85 38.06 -14.59
N THR A 339 -21.07 36.75 -14.36
CA THR A 339 -22.39 36.11 -14.36
C THR A 339 -22.87 35.80 -12.93
N ALA A 340 -24.11 35.29 -12.79
CA ALA A 340 -24.66 34.87 -11.52
C ALA A 340 -23.97 33.60 -10.98
N SER A 341 -23.82 33.49 -9.66
CA SER A 341 -23.25 32.28 -9.04
C SER A 341 -24.18 31.07 -9.20
N GLY A 342 -23.67 29.96 -9.77
CA GLY A 342 -24.37 28.67 -9.89
C GLY A 342 -24.82 27.98 -8.57
N TYR A 343 -24.62 28.60 -7.41
CA TYR A 343 -25.26 28.23 -6.13
C TYR A 343 -26.62 28.92 -5.89
N GLU A 344 -27.18 29.60 -6.90
CA GLU A 344 -28.53 30.16 -6.86
C GLU A 344 -29.58 29.09 -6.50
N GLY A 345 -30.58 29.47 -5.69
CA GLY A 345 -31.61 28.56 -5.17
C GLY A 345 -31.16 27.55 -4.09
N VAL A 346 -29.87 27.15 -4.05
CA VAL A 346 -29.37 26.12 -3.11
C VAL A 346 -29.38 26.59 -1.65
N LEU A 347 -29.08 27.87 -1.42
CA LEU A 347 -29.18 28.50 -0.10
C LEU A 347 -30.52 29.24 0.02
N ARG A 348 -31.25 29.02 1.13
CA ARG A 348 -32.48 29.76 1.48
C ARG A 348 -32.25 31.27 1.81
N ASN A 349 -31.07 31.80 1.50
CA ASN A 349 -30.59 33.09 2.00
C ASN A 349 -30.92 34.24 1.05
N LYS A 350 -32.17 34.73 1.09
CA LYS A 350 -32.71 35.80 0.22
C LYS A 350 -31.99 37.17 0.33
N SER A 351 -31.00 37.31 1.21
CA SER A 351 -30.22 38.52 1.47
C SER A 351 -29.03 38.74 0.52
N VAL A 352 -28.54 37.69 -0.15
CA VAL A 352 -27.35 37.73 -1.01
C VAL A 352 -27.74 37.64 -2.48
N ARG A 353 -27.46 38.69 -3.25
CA ARG A 353 -27.59 38.69 -4.72
C ARG A 353 -26.56 37.72 -5.34
N PRO A 354 -26.94 36.79 -6.23
CA PRO A 354 -26.00 35.83 -6.82
C PRO A 354 -24.91 36.46 -7.70
N GLU A 355 -25.11 37.66 -8.25
CA GLU A 355 -24.10 38.41 -9.03
C GLU A 355 -23.03 39.10 -8.14
N LEU A 356 -23.17 39.08 -6.82
CA LEU A 356 -22.32 39.89 -5.93
C LEU A 356 -20.92 39.29 -5.74
N VAL A 357 -19.94 39.76 -6.50
CA VAL A 357 -18.51 39.40 -6.35
C VAL A 357 -17.81 40.21 -5.25
N GLY A 358 -16.86 39.55 -4.58
CA GLY A 358 -15.89 40.23 -3.71
C GLY A 358 -14.52 39.56 -3.69
N ARG A 359 -13.55 40.31 -3.16
CA ARG A 359 -12.12 40.00 -3.13
C ARG A 359 -11.66 39.69 -1.71
N LEU A 360 -10.94 38.58 -1.49
CA LEU A 360 -10.37 38.25 -0.19
C LEU A 360 -9.13 39.11 0.10
N GLY A 361 -9.22 39.97 1.13
CA GLY A 361 -8.42 41.19 1.23
C GLY A 361 -6.88 41.07 1.29
N ARG A 362 -6.31 39.92 1.69
CA ARG A 362 -4.83 39.73 1.77
C ARG A 362 -4.25 38.96 0.58
N CYS A 363 -5.01 38.03 0.00
CA CYS A 363 -4.56 37.17 -1.08
C CYS A 363 -5.12 37.57 -2.44
N GLY A 364 -6.01 38.56 -2.50
CA GLY A 364 -6.45 39.19 -3.75
C GLY A 364 -7.38 38.36 -4.65
N HIS A 365 -7.64 37.09 -4.32
CA HIS A 365 -8.52 36.19 -5.07
C HIS A 365 -9.99 36.62 -4.97
N MET A 366 -10.76 36.41 -6.05
CA MET A 366 -12.13 36.89 -6.21
C MET A 366 -13.12 35.74 -6.42
N TYR A 367 -14.31 35.87 -5.82
CA TYR A 367 -15.39 34.88 -5.87
C TYR A 367 -16.75 35.57 -5.72
N HIS A 368 -17.83 34.94 -6.17
CA HIS A 368 -19.19 35.32 -5.75
C HIS A 368 -19.34 35.14 -4.23
N LEU A 369 -19.98 36.10 -3.56
CA LEU A 369 -20.27 36.06 -2.12
C LEU A 369 -21.10 34.82 -1.76
N LEU A 370 -22.07 34.46 -2.59
CA LEU A 370 -22.95 33.31 -2.38
C LEU A 370 -22.16 31.99 -2.36
N CYS A 371 -21.16 31.83 -3.24
CA CYS A 371 -20.29 30.66 -3.27
C CYS A 371 -19.43 30.52 -2.00
N LEU A 372 -18.82 31.61 -1.51
CA LEU A 372 -18.05 31.57 -0.27
C LEU A 372 -18.94 31.36 0.96
N VAL A 373 -20.17 31.88 0.97
CA VAL A 373 -21.16 31.60 2.02
C VAL A 373 -21.60 30.13 2.00
N ALA A 374 -21.81 29.52 0.83
CA ALA A 374 -22.09 28.09 0.70
C ALA A 374 -20.93 27.23 1.21
N MET A 375 -19.71 27.52 0.75
CA MET A 375 -18.47 26.85 1.17
C MET A 375 -18.27 26.93 2.70
N TYR A 376 -18.43 28.11 3.31
CA TYR A 376 -18.33 28.27 4.75
C TYR A 376 -19.45 27.55 5.52
N SER A 377 -20.69 27.58 5.00
CA SER A 377 -21.84 26.94 5.64
C SER A 377 -21.71 25.41 5.69
N ASN A 378 -21.06 24.81 4.70
CA ASN A 378 -20.77 23.38 4.64
C ASN A 378 -19.56 22.97 5.53
N GLY A 379 -18.76 23.93 5.98
CA GLY A 379 -17.61 23.70 6.87
C GLY A 379 -17.94 23.77 8.37
N ASN A 380 -16.87 23.83 9.18
CA ASN A 380 -16.91 23.84 10.65
C ASN A 380 -17.65 25.05 11.26
N LYS A 381 -17.86 26.13 10.49
CA LYS A 381 -18.49 27.39 10.91
C LYS A 381 -17.84 28.01 12.17
N ASP A 382 -16.52 27.93 12.26
CA ASP A 382 -15.72 28.35 13.41
C ASP A 382 -15.47 29.87 13.51
N GLY A 383 -15.80 30.63 12.46
CA GLY A 383 -15.51 32.05 12.33
C GLY A 383 -14.26 32.36 11.48
N SER A 384 -13.57 31.34 10.98
CA SER A 384 -12.47 31.46 10.02
C SER A 384 -12.94 31.23 8.58
N LEU A 385 -12.21 31.77 7.60
CA LEU A 385 -12.47 31.53 6.19
C LEU A 385 -11.16 31.15 5.49
N GLN A 386 -11.11 29.95 4.90
CA GLN A 386 -9.96 29.51 4.12
C GLN A 386 -10.20 29.80 2.63
N CYS A 387 -9.29 30.52 1.99
CA CYS A 387 -9.34 30.77 0.54
C CYS A 387 -9.23 29.43 -0.23
N PRO A 388 -10.18 29.08 -1.11
CA PRO A 388 -10.16 27.78 -1.78
C PRO A 388 -8.98 27.64 -2.76
N THR A 389 -8.50 28.73 -3.37
CA THR A 389 -7.37 28.70 -4.31
C THR A 389 -6.03 28.61 -3.56
N CYS A 390 -5.58 29.69 -2.88
CA CYS A 390 -4.26 29.74 -2.23
C CYS A 390 -4.21 29.27 -0.77
N LYS A 391 -5.30 28.70 -0.23
CA LYS A 391 -5.41 28.13 1.13
C LYS A 391 -5.17 29.10 2.30
N ALA A 392 -5.00 30.41 2.04
CA ALA A 392 -4.82 31.43 3.08
C ALA A 392 -6.02 31.50 4.06
N ILE A 393 -5.75 31.47 5.37
CA ILE A 393 -6.74 31.43 6.46
C ILE A 393 -7.00 32.83 7.02
N TYR A 394 -8.24 33.30 6.95
CA TYR A 394 -8.73 34.56 7.51
C TYR A 394 -9.44 34.32 8.85
N GLY A 395 -9.20 35.16 9.84
CA GLY A 395 -9.63 34.90 11.22
C GLY A 395 -8.76 33.84 11.92
N GLU A 396 -9.23 33.36 13.07
CA GLU A 396 -8.60 32.27 13.82
C GLU A 396 -9.28 30.94 13.47
N LYS A 397 -8.56 30.05 12.78
CA LYS A 397 -9.05 28.68 12.47
C LYS A 397 -9.00 27.81 13.72
N THR A 398 -10.07 27.08 13.96
CA THR A 398 -10.17 26.07 15.01
C THR A 398 -10.74 24.76 14.47
N GLY A 399 -10.32 23.65 15.07
CA GLY A 399 -10.75 22.31 14.65
C GLY A 399 -11.80 21.69 15.56
N THR A 400 -12.09 20.43 15.27
CA THR A 400 -13.15 19.64 15.91
C THR A 400 -12.58 18.65 16.94
N GLN A 401 -11.30 18.73 17.31
CA GLN A 401 -10.66 17.87 18.32
C GLN A 401 -11.54 17.67 19.56
N PRO A 402 -11.87 16.43 19.97
CA PRO A 402 -12.66 16.19 21.17
C PRO A 402 -11.86 16.54 22.46
N PRO A 403 -12.53 16.68 23.61
CA PRO A 403 -11.86 17.03 24.86
C PRO A 403 -10.82 15.99 25.28
N GLY A 404 -9.65 16.47 25.75
CA GLY A 404 -8.56 15.60 26.21
C GLY A 404 -7.54 16.33 27.06
N LYS A 405 -6.32 15.76 27.11
CA LYS A 405 -5.15 16.26 27.84
C LYS A 405 -3.93 16.28 26.91
N MET A 406 -3.11 17.33 27.03
CA MET A 406 -1.77 17.41 26.45
C MET A 406 -0.77 17.66 27.57
N GLU A 407 0.24 16.80 27.68
CA GLU A 407 1.38 16.97 28.58
C GLU A 407 2.68 16.91 27.80
N PHE A 408 3.72 17.54 28.31
CA PHE A 408 5.05 17.51 27.72
C PHE A 408 6.12 17.72 28.78
N HIS A 409 7.26 17.07 28.58
CA HIS A 409 8.41 17.15 29.48
C HIS A 409 9.67 16.64 28.77
N LEU A 410 10.83 16.88 29.38
CA LEU A 410 12.11 16.40 28.89
C LEU A 410 12.41 14.98 29.39
N ILE A 411 13.09 14.21 28.55
CA ILE A 411 13.69 12.91 28.89
C ILE A 411 15.21 12.92 28.54
N PRO A 412 16.07 12.22 29.31
CA PRO A 412 17.52 12.31 29.23
C PRO A 412 18.12 11.46 28.08
N HIS A 413 17.48 11.47 26.91
CA HIS A 413 17.88 10.68 25.75
C HIS A 413 17.80 11.52 24.48
N SER A 414 18.77 11.34 23.58
CA SER A 414 18.82 11.99 22.28
C SER A 414 18.03 11.23 21.21
N LEU A 415 17.49 11.96 20.23
CA LEU A 415 16.88 11.36 19.04
C LEU A 415 17.96 11.05 17.98
N PRO A 416 17.78 10.01 17.16
CA PRO A 416 18.62 9.80 15.98
C PRO A 416 18.67 11.06 15.09
N GLY A 417 19.89 11.51 14.77
CA GLY A 417 20.12 12.75 14.03
C GLY A 417 20.22 14.03 14.87
N PHE A 418 19.99 13.96 16.20
CA PHE A 418 20.08 15.08 17.13
C PHE A 418 20.94 14.72 18.35
N ALA A 419 22.23 14.45 18.10
CA ALA A 419 23.23 14.17 19.13
C ALA A 419 23.28 15.26 20.22
N ASP A 420 23.68 14.86 21.43
CA ASP A 420 23.90 15.72 22.61
C ASP A 420 22.71 16.59 23.04
N THR A 421 21.52 16.32 22.50
CA THR A 421 20.26 16.94 22.93
C THR A 421 19.45 15.99 23.82
N GLN A 422 18.70 16.57 24.77
CA GLN A 422 17.57 15.86 25.40
C GLN A 422 16.38 15.80 24.44
N THR A 423 15.39 14.95 24.71
CA THR A 423 14.15 14.88 23.93
C THR A 423 12.98 15.49 24.69
N ILE A 424 12.20 16.34 24.03
CA ILE A 424 10.85 16.73 24.45
C ILE A 424 9.92 15.56 24.11
N ARG A 425 9.40 14.88 25.13
CA ARG A 425 8.32 13.90 24.98
C ARG A 425 6.98 14.58 25.18
N ILE A 426 6.17 14.64 24.15
CA ILE A 426 4.76 15.05 24.20
C ILE A 426 3.91 13.80 24.45
N VAL A 427 2.86 13.94 25.24
CA VAL A 427 1.88 12.90 25.56
C VAL A 427 0.48 13.48 25.37
N TYR A 428 -0.26 12.97 24.39
CA TYR A 428 -1.67 13.28 24.22
C TYR A 428 -2.51 12.15 24.82
N ASP A 429 -3.58 12.49 25.51
CA ASP A 429 -4.57 11.54 26.03
C ASP A 429 -5.99 12.04 25.71
N ILE A 430 -6.76 11.22 25.00
CA ILE A 430 -8.12 11.54 24.56
C ILE A 430 -9.01 10.32 24.85
N PRO A 431 -9.99 10.43 25.76
CA PRO A 431 -10.94 9.37 26.05
C PRO A 431 -11.98 9.21 24.92
N THR A 432 -12.72 8.12 24.96
CA THR A 432 -13.95 7.95 24.16
C THR A 432 -15.04 8.92 24.64
N GLY A 433 -16.05 9.16 23.80
CA GLY A 433 -17.14 10.09 24.15
C GLY A 433 -18.29 10.10 23.16
N ILE A 434 -19.07 11.18 23.21
CA ILE A 434 -20.19 11.47 22.31
C ILE A 434 -19.81 12.61 21.36
N GLN A 435 -20.15 12.45 20.09
CA GLN A 435 -19.96 13.46 19.05
C GLN A 435 -20.84 14.68 19.32
N GLY A 436 -20.23 15.85 19.53
CA GLY A 436 -20.91 17.14 19.51
C GLY A 436 -21.38 17.55 18.11
N PRO A 437 -22.15 18.65 17.98
CA PRO A 437 -22.74 19.12 16.71
C PRO A 437 -21.72 19.54 15.64
N GLU A 438 -20.43 19.65 15.99
CA GLU A 438 -19.35 19.97 15.05
C GLU A 438 -18.71 18.75 14.37
N HIS A 439 -19.16 17.52 14.66
CA HIS A 439 -18.55 16.27 14.16
C HIS A 439 -19.47 15.57 13.13
N PRO A 440 -18.99 14.56 12.37
CA PRO A 440 -19.76 13.96 11.26
C PRO A 440 -21.10 13.33 11.65
N ASN A 441 -21.22 12.73 12.84
CA ASN A 441 -22.43 12.06 13.31
C ASN A 441 -22.82 12.55 14.73
N PRO A 442 -23.41 13.75 14.89
CA PRO A 442 -23.78 14.30 16.19
C PRO A 442 -24.65 13.35 17.02
N GLY A 443 -24.38 13.26 18.33
CA GLY A 443 -25.05 12.34 19.25
C GLY A 443 -24.54 10.89 19.22
N LYS A 444 -23.82 10.46 18.17
CA LYS A 444 -23.21 9.13 18.09
C LYS A 444 -22.01 9.02 19.03
N LYS A 445 -21.71 7.81 19.52
CA LYS A 445 -20.44 7.53 20.20
C LYS A 445 -19.25 7.66 19.23
N PHE A 446 -18.08 7.98 19.76
CA PHE A 446 -16.81 7.89 19.03
C PHE A 446 -15.78 7.04 19.79
N THR A 447 -14.90 6.36 19.07
CA THR A 447 -13.81 5.56 19.65
C THR A 447 -12.48 6.35 19.66
N ALA A 448 -11.57 6.01 20.57
CA ALA A 448 -10.25 6.61 20.66
C ALA A 448 -9.22 5.49 20.76
N ARG A 449 -8.40 5.32 19.71
CA ARG A 449 -7.47 4.20 19.59
C ARG A 449 -6.02 4.63 19.82
N GLY A 450 -5.28 3.80 20.58
CA GLY A 450 -3.85 3.99 20.82
C GLY A 450 -3.47 5.20 21.68
N PHE A 451 -4.38 5.67 22.54
CA PHE A 451 -4.07 6.66 23.57
C PHE A 451 -3.60 5.98 24.87
N PRO A 452 -2.68 6.57 25.64
CA PRO A 452 -1.99 7.84 25.37
C PRO A 452 -1.01 7.74 24.19
N ARG A 453 -1.03 8.75 23.31
CA ARG A 453 -0.13 8.85 22.14
C ARG A 453 1.12 9.61 22.53
N HIS A 454 2.27 8.95 22.43
CA HIS A 454 3.58 9.54 22.67
C HIS A 454 4.18 10.11 21.38
N CYS A 455 4.76 11.30 21.46
CA CYS A 455 5.43 11.96 20.34
C CYS A 455 6.75 12.61 20.81
N TYR A 456 7.70 12.82 19.89
CA TYR A 456 9.06 13.23 20.24
C TYR A 456 9.58 14.38 19.37
N LEU A 457 10.16 15.40 20.00
CA LEU A 457 10.91 16.50 19.37
C LEU A 457 12.29 16.64 20.04
N PRO A 458 13.37 17.03 19.34
CA PRO A 458 14.65 17.33 19.99
C PRO A 458 14.54 18.62 20.83
N ASN A 459 15.22 18.68 21.97
CA ASN A 459 15.28 19.87 22.82
C ASN A 459 16.30 20.91 22.30
N ASN A 460 16.19 21.27 21.03
CA ASN A 460 16.87 22.41 20.43
C ASN A 460 15.89 23.59 20.26
N GLU A 461 16.36 24.72 19.74
CA GLU A 461 15.54 25.91 19.59
C GLU A 461 14.33 25.69 18.64
N LYS A 462 14.57 25.07 17.47
CA LYS A 462 13.53 24.77 16.49
C LYS A 462 12.47 23.81 17.08
N GLY A 463 12.89 22.79 17.82
CA GLY A 463 12.00 21.87 18.55
C GLY A 463 11.18 22.54 19.65
N ARG A 464 11.76 23.47 20.43
CA ARG A 464 11.02 24.28 21.40
C ARG A 464 10.02 25.23 20.72
N LYS A 465 10.37 25.80 19.57
CA LYS A 465 9.46 26.60 18.73
C LYS A 465 8.28 25.78 18.20
N VAL A 466 8.53 24.57 17.67
CA VAL A 466 7.48 23.62 17.28
C VAL A 466 6.59 23.27 18.47
N LEU A 467 7.14 23.00 19.65
CA LEU A 467 6.34 22.72 20.85
C LEU A 467 5.38 23.86 21.20
N ARG A 468 5.83 25.13 21.19
CA ARG A 468 4.96 26.29 21.45
C ARG A 468 3.78 26.34 20.48
N LEU A 469 4.05 26.14 19.19
CA LEU A 469 3.03 26.18 18.15
C LEU A 469 2.08 24.96 18.21
N LEU A 470 2.57 23.77 18.58
CA LEU A 470 1.74 22.60 18.85
C LEU A 470 0.78 22.83 20.04
N ILE A 471 1.20 23.55 21.07
CA ILE A 471 0.31 23.94 22.20
C ILE A 471 -0.80 24.87 21.69
N THR A 472 -0.46 25.92 20.92
CA THR A 472 -1.48 26.80 20.32
C THR A 472 -2.42 26.04 19.37
N ALA A 473 -1.91 25.09 18.60
CA ALA A 473 -2.73 24.23 17.73
C ALA A 473 -3.64 23.30 18.54
N TRP A 474 -3.17 22.74 19.66
CA TRP A 474 -3.99 21.95 20.59
C TRP A 474 -5.09 22.79 21.25
N GLU A 475 -4.79 24.00 21.71
CA GLU A 475 -5.77 24.95 22.26
C GLU A 475 -6.83 25.34 21.22
N ARG A 476 -6.41 25.53 19.95
CA ARG A 476 -7.29 25.74 18.79
C ARG A 476 -7.96 24.45 18.27
N ARG A 477 -7.84 23.30 18.96
CA ARG A 477 -8.48 22.03 18.59
C ARG A 477 -8.03 21.44 17.23
N LEU A 478 -6.79 21.67 16.82
CA LEU A 478 -6.28 21.34 15.46
C LEU A 478 -5.43 20.07 15.35
N ILE A 479 -5.03 19.39 16.44
CA ILE A 479 -4.11 18.23 16.37
C ILE A 479 -4.83 16.94 15.97
N PHE A 480 -6.04 16.73 16.47
CA PHE A 480 -6.87 15.55 16.16
C PHE A 480 -8.25 15.96 15.65
N THR A 481 -8.94 15.03 15.00
CA THR A 481 -10.34 15.17 14.56
C THR A 481 -11.07 13.83 14.74
N ILE A 482 -12.40 13.84 14.59
CA ILE A 482 -13.20 12.62 14.51
C ILE A 482 -13.49 12.34 13.04
N GLY A 483 -13.08 11.16 12.56
CA GLY A 483 -13.20 10.77 11.17
C GLY A 483 -12.96 9.28 10.96
N THR A 484 -12.41 8.92 9.81
CA THR A 484 -12.10 7.53 9.44
C THR A 484 -10.60 7.30 9.48
N SER A 485 -10.18 6.22 10.15
CA SER A 485 -8.76 5.87 10.28
C SER A 485 -8.18 5.29 8.98
N ASN A 486 -7.27 6.04 8.36
CA ASN A 486 -6.47 5.60 7.19
C ASN A 486 -5.66 4.30 7.44
N THR A 487 -5.53 3.84 8.70
CA THR A 487 -4.77 2.63 9.06
C THR A 487 -5.62 1.40 9.36
N THR A 488 -6.93 1.57 9.59
CA THR A 488 -7.84 0.49 10.03
C THR A 488 -9.21 0.49 9.34
N GLY A 489 -9.60 1.57 8.66
CA GLY A 489 -10.95 1.76 8.12
C GLY A 489 -12.02 2.05 9.18
N GLU A 490 -11.65 2.16 10.46
CA GLU A 490 -12.61 2.46 11.54
C GLU A 490 -13.13 3.90 11.40
N SER A 491 -14.43 4.07 11.17
CA SER A 491 -15.13 5.36 11.19
C SER A 491 -15.42 5.82 12.62
N ASP A 492 -15.85 7.08 12.78
CA ASP A 492 -16.24 7.64 14.07
C ASP A 492 -15.14 7.51 15.13
N THR A 493 -13.88 7.66 14.73
CA THR A 493 -12.71 7.45 15.60
C THR A 493 -11.80 8.67 15.64
N VAL A 494 -11.06 8.83 16.74
CA VAL A 494 -10.09 9.92 16.92
C VAL A 494 -8.84 9.66 16.08
N VAL A 495 -8.73 10.40 14.99
CA VAL A 495 -7.61 10.35 14.04
C VAL A 495 -6.70 11.57 14.20
N TRP A 496 -5.46 11.46 13.70
CA TRP A 496 -4.64 12.65 13.48
C TRP A 496 -5.33 13.55 12.45
N ASN A 497 -5.17 14.85 12.63
CA ASN A 497 -5.54 15.86 11.64
C ASN A 497 -4.29 16.21 10.79
N GLU A 498 -4.31 17.32 10.08
CA GLU A 498 -3.28 17.81 9.13
C GLU A 498 -1.95 18.30 9.77
N ILE A 499 -1.50 17.73 10.89
CA ILE A 499 -0.25 18.10 11.59
C ILE A 499 0.50 16.84 12.02
N HIS A 500 1.57 16.49 11.31
CA HIS A 500 2.31 15.25 11.53
C HIS A 500 3.11 15.25 12.83
N HIS A 501 3.18 14.08 13.45
CA HIS A 501 3.89 13.85 14.70
C HIS A 501 4.78 12.62 14.59
N LYS A 502 6.02 12.73 15.06
CA LYS A 502 6.95 11.60 15.15
C LYS A 502 6.64 10.77 16.41
N THR A 503 6.13 9.55 16.19
CA THR A 503 5.65 8.61 17.22
C THR A 503 6.57 7.39 17.42
N GLU A 504 7.61 7.24 16.60
CA GLU A 504 8.69 6.27 16.75
C GLU A 504 9.97 7.01 17.22
N PHE A 505 10.62 6.52 18.28
CA PHE A 505 11.71 7.25 18.97
C PHE A 505 13.08 6.99 18.35
N GLY A 506 13.52 5.73 18.32
CA GLY A 506 14.91 5.35 18.02
C GLY A 506 15.15 4.81 16.62
N SER A 507 14.16 4.85 15.75
CA SER A 507 14.22 4.41 14.35
C SER A 507 13.11 5.08 13.52
N ASN A 508 13.09 4.84 12.21
CA ASN A 508 12.08 5.39 11.28
C ASN A 508 11.45 4.29 10.39
N LEU A 509 11.28 3.08 10.92
CA LEU A 509 10.78 1.92 10.14
C LEU A 509 9.29 2.04 9.79
N THR A 510 8.56 2.94 10.45
CA THR A 510 7.15 3.25 10.15
C THR A 510 6.97 4.48 9.25
N GLY A 511 8.04 5.23 8.94
CA GLY A 511 7.97 6.58 8.36
C GLY A 511 7.64 7.70 9.36
N HIS A 512 7.18 7.34 10.57
CA HIS A 512 6.78 8.26 11.62
C HIS A 512 7.84 8.39 12.74
N GLY A 513 9.12 8.24 12.41
CA GLY A 513 10.24 8.32 13.37
C GLY A 513 11.48 9.06 12.87
N TYR A 514 12.62 8.77 13.49
CA TYR A 514 13.90 9.47 13.31
C TYR A 514 15.02 8.50 12.88
N PRO A 515 16.06 8.95 12.14
CA PRO A 515 16.34 10.33 11.77
C PRO A 515 15.42 10.85 10.66
N ASP A 516 15.17 12.16 10.72
CA ASP A 516 14.49 12.95 9.69
C ASP A 516 14.90 14.41 9.89
N ALA A 517 15.71 14.94 8.98
CA ALA A 517 16.18 16.33 9.05
C ALA A 517 15.12 17.34 8.59
N SER A 518 14.17 16.91 7.75
CA SER A 518 13.14 17.77 7.15
C SER A 518 11.93 18.00 8.07
N TYR A 519 11.63 17.04 8.95
CA TYR A 519 10.42 17.02 9.77
C TYR A 519 10.12 18.33 10.51
N LEU A 520 11.13 18.96 11.13
CA LEU A 520 10.91 20.18 11.91
C LEU A 520 10.49 21.39 11.06
N ASP A 521 10.90 21.44 9.79
CA ASP A 521 10.49 22.50 8.86
C ASP A 521 9.16 22.15 8.17
N ASN A 522 8.95 20.88 7.84
CA ASN A 522 7.66 20.37 7.33
C ASN A 522 6.51 20.64 8.32
N VAL A 523 6.69 20.31 9.62
CA VAL A 523 5.64 20.54 10.63
C VAL A 523 5.42 22.03 10.92
N LEU A 524 6.43 22.89 10.74
CA LEU A 524 6.25 24.35 10.79
C LEU A 524 5.43 24.87 9.60
N ALA A 525 5.63 24.30 8.41
CA ALA A 525 4.81 24.60 7.24
C ALA A 525 3.36 24.12 7.42
N GLU A 526 3.14 22.92 7.95
CA GLU A 526 1.82 22.37 8.29
C GLU A 526 1.09 23.24 9.32
N LEU A 527 1.75 23.60 10.43
CA LEU A 527 1.22 24.52 11.44
C LEU A 527 0.83 25.87 10.82
N THR A 528 1.68 26.43 9.96
CA THR A 528 1.41 27.68 9.24
C THR A 528 0.21 27.53 8.28
N ALA A 529 0.09 26.39 7.59
CA ALA A 529 -1.03 26.06 6.71
C ALA A 529 -2.36 25.82 7.46
N GLN A 530 -2.30 25.56 8.78
CA GLN A 530 -3.46 25.59 9.69
C GLN A 530 -3.66 26.94 10.41
N GLY A 531 -2.90 27.98 10.07
CA GLY A 531 -3.04 29.32 10.64
C GLY A 531 -2.38 29.49 12.02
N VAL A 532 -1.40 28.65 12.35
CA VAL A 532 -0.67 28.66 13.63
C VAL A 532 0.78 29.06 13.38
N SER A 533 1.11 30.33 13.64
CA SER A 533 2.44 30.89 13.47
C SER A 533 2.76 31.91 14.56
N GLU A 534 4.05 32.13 14.87
CA GLU A 534 4.47 33.02 15.97
C GLU A 534 4.06 34.49 15.77
N ALA A 535 3.86 34.92 14.52
CA ALA A 535 3.37 36.26 14.20
C ALA A 535 1.93 36.51 14.71
N MET A 536 1.14 35.46 14.92
CA MET A 536 -0.23 35.54 15.44
C MET A 536 -0.32 35.39 16.97
N ALA A 537 0.80 35.37 17.69
CA ALA A 537 0.85 35.25 19.15
C ALA A 537 1.10 36.59 19.88
N LYS A 538 1.02 37.73 19.17
CA LYS A 538 1.27 39.09 19.67
C LYS A 538 0.18 40.10 19.27
N ALA A 539 -1.00 39.64 18.86
CA ALA A 539 -2.16 40.44 18.48
C ALA A 539 -3.46 39.77 18.99
#